data_AF-A0A3A9A8C7-F1
#
_entry.id   AF-A0A3A9A8C7-F1
#
_cell.length_a   1.000
_cell.length_b   1.000
_cell.length_c   1.000
_cell.angle_alpha   90.00
_cell.angle_beta   90.00
_cell.angle_gamma   90.00
#
_symmetry.space_group_name_H-M   'P 1'
#
loop_
_entity.id
_entity.type
_entity.pdbx_description
1 polymer ?
#
loop_
_entity_poly.entity_id
_entity_poly.type
_entity_poly.pdbx_seq_one_letter_code
_entity_poly.pdbx_strand_id
1 'polypeptide(L)' 'MEEWFITSNTSKEIKTEKKAFPVYNQKLAGFLMMSGYRLMGMEENKKYQGKNVFYFMESQKIRESIQIYFGNRR' A
#
# COMPACT_ATOMS: atom_id res chain seq x y z
N MET A 1 10.46 -41.70 -30.30
CA MET A 1 11.08 -42.06 -29.02
C MET A 1 12.24 -41.10 -28.80
N GLU A 2 12.37 -40.63 -27.57
CA GLU A 2 13.38 -39.68 -27.05
C GLU A 2 13.05 -38.19 -27.17
N GLU A 3 12.27 -37.82 -26.16
CA GLU A 3 12.12 -36.53 -25.50
C GLU A 3 13.41 -35.72 -25.40
N TRP A 4 13.34 -34.42 -25.72
CA TRP A 4 14.10 -33.39 -25.00
C TRP A 4 13.20 -32.17 -24.77
N PHE A 5 12.63 -32.16 -23.57
CA PHE A 5 12.01 -31.00 -22.96
C PHE A 5 13.05 -29.87 -22.87
N ILE A 6 12.87 -28.81 -23.65
CA ILE A 6 13.37 -27.49 -23.24
C ILE A 6 12.21 -26.84 -22.52
N THR A 7 12.12 -27.12 -21.23
CA THR A 7 11.33 -26.33 -20.28
C THR A 7 11.78 -24.88 -20.46
N SER A 8 10.94 -24.09 -21.10
CA SER A 8 11.06 -22.64 -21.10
C SER A 8 11.02 -22.19 -19.65
N ASN A 9 12.20 -22.06 -19.05
CA ASN A 9 12.44 -21.51 -17.73
C ASN A 9 12.15 -20.01 -17.80
N THR A 10 10.89 -19.67 -17.98
CA THR A 10 10.39 -18.33 -17.71
C THR A 10 10.19 -18.33 -16.22
N SER A 11 11.23 -17.93 -15.49
CA SER A 11 11.07 -17.38 -14.16
C SER A 11 10.02 -16.27 -14.30
N LYS A 12 8.75 -16.63 -14.06
CA LYS A 12 7.69 -15.67 -13.79
C LYS A 12 8.24 -14.87 -12.62
N GLU A 13 8.73 -13.67 -12.89
CA GLU A 13 8.83 -12.65 -11.87
C GLU A 13 7.45 -12.62 -11.21
N ILE A 14 7.36 -13.16 -10.00
CA ILE A 14 6.23 -12.91 -9.14
C ILE A 14 6.34 -11.41 -8.86
N LYS A 15 5.74 -10.59 -9.74
CA LYS A 15 5.40 -9.22 -9.42
C LYS A 15 4.44 -9.34 -8.26
N THR A 16 4.99 -9.35 -7.05
CA THR A 16 4.24 -9.08 -5.84
C THR A 16 3.69 -7.70 -6.06
N GLU A 17 2.44 -7.64 -6.55
CA GLU A 17 1.71 -6.38 -6.64
C GLU A 17 1.88 -5.72 -5.28
N LYS A 18 2.58 -4.59 -5.26
CA LYS A 18 2.86 -3.88 -4.02
C LYS A 18 1.51 -3.48 -3.46
N LYS A 19 1.02 -4.25 -2.48
CA LYS A 19 -0.31 -4.04 -1.90
C LYS A 19 -0.34 -2.62 -1.35
N ALA A 20 -1.34 -1.86 -1.77
CA ALA A 20 -1.54 -0.51 -1.29
C ALA A 20 -2.43 -0.53 -0.04
N PHE A 21 -2.06 0.22 0.99
CA PHE A 21 -2.87 0.41 2.19
C PHE A 21 -3.71 1.68 2.05
N PRO A 22 -5.06 1.59 1.97
CA PRO A 22 -5.92 2.75 1.80
C PRO A 22 -6.15 3.49 3.13
N VAL A 23 -5.95 4.80 3.13
CA VAL A 23 -6.18 5.70 4.26
C VAL A 23 -7.24 6.73 3.88
N TYR A 24 -8.35 6.73 4.62
CA TYR A 24 -9.49 7.64 4.38
C TYR A 24 -9.46 8.89 5.26
N ASN A 25 -8.55 8.95 6.24
CA ASN A 25 -8.43 10.06 7.17
C ASN A 25 -7.29 10.98 6.73
N GLN A 26 -7.63 12.19 6.27
CA GLN A 26 -6.65 13.16 5.76
C GLN A 26 -5.58 13.55 6.79
N LYS A 27 -5.93 13.66 8.09
CA LYS A 27 -4.95 13.96 9.14
C LYS A 27 -3.95 12.81 9.33
N LEU A 28 -4.44 11.57 9.31
CA LEU A 28 -3.57 10.39 9.36
C LEU A 28 -2.69 10.31 8.11
N ALA A 29 -3.25 10.58 6.92
CA ALA A 29 -2.47 10.62 5.69
C ALA A 29 -1.34 11.66 5.76
N GLY A 30 -1.62 12.86 6.27
CA GLY A 30 -0.60 13.88 6.51
C GLY A 30 0.48 13.41 7.50
N PHE A 31 0.10 12.80 8.62
CA PHE A 31 1.05 12.22 9.57
C PHE A 31 1.96 11.16 8.92
N LEU A 32 1.39 10.27 8.09
CA LEU A 32 2.15 9.23 7.40
C LEU A 32 3.10 9.82 6.35
N MET A 33 2.66 10.85 5.60
CA MET A 33 3.53 11.56 4.66
C MET A 33 4.70 12.24 5.39
N MET A 34 4.43 12.93 6.50
CA MET A 34 5.47 13.58 7.31
C MET A 34 6.42 12.56 7.96
N SER A 35 5.96 11.35 8.23
CA SER A 35 6.77 10.25 8.74
C SER A 35 7.57 9.52 7.64
N GLY A 36 7.49 9.97 6.39
CA GLY A 36 8.28 9.45 5.27
C GLY A 36 7.68 8.23 4.56
N TYR A 37 6.43 7.86 4.85
CA TYR A 37 5.77 6.75 4.15
C TYR A 37 5.41 7.15 2.73
N ARG A 38 5.74 6.27 1.76
CA ARG A 38 5.50 6.52 0.33
C ARG A 38 4.02 6.51 0.01
N LEU A 39 3.50 7.67 -0.43
CA LEU A 39 2.21 7.78 -1.09
C LEU A 39 2.33 7.19 -2.50
N MET A 40 1.59 6.13 -2.77
CA MET A 40 1.52 5.44 -4.06
C MET A 40 0.49 6.08 -5.00
N GLY A 41 -0.54 6.72 -4.46
CA GLY A 41 -1.58 7.38 -5.24
C GLY A 41 -2.69 7.96 -4.38
N MET A 42 -3.62 8.66 -5.04
CA MET A 42 -4.80 9.24 -4.41
C MET A 42 -5.99 9.10 -5.36
N GLU A 43 -7.17 8.80 -4.81
CA GLU A 43 -8.43 8.75 -5.56
C GLU A 43 -9.52 9.53 -4.81
N GLU A 44 -10.60 9.90 -5.50
CA GLU A 44 -11.80 10.41 -4.85
C GLU A 44 -12.51 9.28 -4.08
N ASN A 45 -13.02 9.61 -2.90
CA ASN A 45 -13.82 8.70 -2.10
C ASN A 45 -15.21 8.52 -2.72
N LYS A 46 -15.45 7.35 -3.32
CA LYS A 46 -16.72 6.98 -3.96
C LYS A 46 -17.94 7.04 -3.03
N LYS A 47 -17.75 6.98 -1.71
CA LYS A 47 -18.85 7.04 -0.73
C LYS A 47 -19.13 8.47 -0.24
N TYR A 48 -18.11 9.32 -0.18
CA TYR A 48 -18.22 10.67 0.38
C TYR A 48 -17.57 11.68 -0.56
N GLN A 49 -18.40 12.40 -1.32
CA GLN A 49 -17.95 13.41 -2.28
C GLN A 49 -17.03 14.46 -1.63
N GLY A 50 -16.04 14.92 -2.39
CA GLY A 50 -15.07 15.92 -1.91
C GLY A 50 -14.10 15.40 -0.84
N LYS A 51 -14.01 14.08 -0.64
CA LYS A 51 -12.99 13.43 0.20
C LYS A 51 -12.07 12.58 -0.66
N ASN A 52 -10.84 12.40 -0.19
CA ASN A 52 -9.83 11.59 -0.88
C ASN A 52 -9.56 10.28 -0.12
N VAL A 53 -9.11 9.28 -0.87
CA VAL A 53 -8.50 8.04 -0.37
C VAL A 53 -7.03 8.08 -0.74
N PHE A 54 -6.16 7.92 0.26
CA PHE A 54 -4.71 7.97 0.09
C PHE A 54 -4.13 6.55 0.15
N TYR A 55 -3.41 6.13 -0.88
CA TYR A 55 -2.88 4.78 -0.99
C TYR A 55 -1.39 4.80 -0.64
N PHE A 56 -0.99 4.10 0.41
CA PHE A 56 0.42 4.00 0.83
C PHE A 56 1.01 2.63 0.51
N MET A 57 2.32 2.55 0.39
CA MET A 57 3.00 1.25 0.30
C MET A 57 2.78 0.45 1.60
N GLU A 58 2.19 -0.74 1.50
CA GLU A 58 1.96 -1.61 2.66
C GLU A 58 3.28 -2.07 3.27
N SER A 59 3.36 -2.00 4.60
CA SER A 59 4.49 -2.51 5.39
C SER A 59 4.08 -2.66 6.84
N GLN A 60 4.73 -3.57 7.58
CA GLN A 60 4.49 -3.71 9.01
C GLN A 60 4.67 -2.37 9.77
N LYS A 61 5.69 -1.58 9.38
CA LYS A 61 5.99 -0.27 9.97
C LYS A 61 4.83 0.73 9.84
N ILE A 62 4.08 0.71 8.73
CA ILE A 62 2.96 1.65 8.58
C ILE A 62 1.84 1.33 9.57
N ARG A 63 1.61 0.04 9.84
CA ARG A 63 0.59 -0.43 10.79
C ARG A 63 0.94 -0.02 12.22
N GLU A 64 2.21 -0.18 12.60
CA GLU A 64 2.73 0.25 13.90
C GLU A 64 2.58 1.77 14.08
N SER A 65 2.96 2.57 13.09
CA SER A 65 2.79 4.02 13.14
C SER A 65 1.34 4.47 13.22
N ILE A 66 0.42 3.74 12.56
CA ILE A 66 -1.02 3.99 12.69
C ILE A 66 -1.50 3.71 14.11
N GLN A 67 -1.05 2.61 14.73
CA GLN A 67 -1.38 2.29 16.12
C GLN A 67 -0.87 3.38 17.07
N ILE A 68 0.37 3.84 16.90
CA ILE A 68 0.95 4.96 17.67
C ILE A 68 0.13 6.23 17.51
N TYR A 69 -0.23 6.58 16.27
CA TYR A 69 -1.02 7.78 15.97
C TYR A 69 -2.37 7.79 16.69
N PHE A 70 -3.06 6.66 16.74
CA PHE A 70 -4.33 6.56 17.46
C PHE A 70 -4.15 6.40 18.97
N GLY A 71 -3.11 5.71 19.45
CA GLY A 71 -2.80 5.58 20.87
C GLY A 71 -2.39 6.91 21.54
N ASN A 72 -1.82 7.83 20.76
CA ASN A 72 -1.42 9.17 21.22
C ASN A 72 -2.56 10.19 21.22
N ARG A 73 -3.73 9.88 20.64
CA ARG A 73 -4.91 10.73 20.77
C ARG A 73 -5.60 10.45 22.11
N ARG A 74 -5.17 11.16 23.14
CA ARG A 74 -5.94 11.33 24.39
C ARG A 74 -6.71 12.63 24.35
#